data_AF-A0A0G1SLK6-F1
#
_entry.id   AF-A0A0G1SLK6-F1
#
_cell.length_a   1.000
_cell.length_b   1.000
_cell.length_c   1.000
_cell.angle_alpha   90.00
_cell.angle_beta   90.00
_cell.angle_gamma   90.00
#
_symmetry.space_group_name_H-M   'P 1'
#
loop_
_entity.id
_entity.type
_entity.pdbx_description
1 polymer ?
#
loop_
_entity_poly.entity_id
_entity_poly.type
_entity_poly.pdbx_seq_one_letter_code
_entity_poly.pdbx_strand_id
1 'polypeptide(L)'
;MKSSKELIDYLIERKILKTPRIIEAFRAVDRAAFVLPEYKDEAYENHPLPIGEGQTISQPETVAFMLEKLDPAAGEKILDVGSGSGWTTALLADIAGDSGKVFGIERIPSLCELGRKNLEKSAAAGRAKIMCGDGTKTVKDEGPFDKILASAEAHDAIPEEWRRKLKPGGKIVAPVDGAIVILEKKSADEWDEKKFPGFAFVPLIRGGKNPEDTPRGKIPFLETKPGTRILRIFIVFLGIIILLMLNEIYYPHSSFDGKKRIAIPQGAGSRVIGAELKKEGVIRSRWTFVAYVTLRGSASDLKPGEYTFFSDMDIPEITNDLIRGGATEILLTVPEGWAAADIAKKLESEKVVTAREFLSAAGYPNTDYRIDQKLPLPETRADTFSFLADKPWYIGFEGYLFPDTYRIFRNSEPREIIEKMLENMDEKLTPDLREEIVRQKKSIFSIITIASLIEKEVRIDEDRAIVSGIFWKRLERGMPLQVDATINYITGGKDPSATREETKINSPYNTYLYHGLPLGPIANPGLSAIRAAIYPKKSPYLFYLSTPDGTTIFSRTLDEHNAAKRKYLR
;
A
#
# COMPACT_ATOMS: atom_id res chain seq x y z
N MET A 1 -8.16 -7.14 -2.76
CA MET A 1 -7.97 -8.57 -2.36
C MET A 1 -8.94 -9.39 -3.20
N LYS A 2 -8.57 -10.60 -3.62
CA LYS A 2 -9.32 -11.37 -4.62
C LYS A 2 -10.24 -12.45 -4.03
N SER A 3 -10.15 -12.72 -2.74
CA SER A 3 -10.98 -13.73 -2.08
C SER A 3 -11.29 -13.38 -0.62
N SER A 4 -12.34 -13.99 -0.07
CA SER A 4 -12.68 -13.90 1.35
C SER A 4 -11.51 -14.29 2.25
N LYS A 5 -10.77 -15.35 1.88
CA LYS A 5 -9.59 -15.79 2.61
C LYS A 5 -8.51 -14.71 2.68
N GLU A 6 -8.15 -14.12 1.55
CA GLU A 6 -7.15 -13.03 1.51
C GLU A 6 -7.57 -11.83 2.36
N LEU A 7 -8.86 -11.46 2.34
CA LEU A 7 -9.39 -10.41 3.20
C LEU A 7 -9.24 -10.73 4.69
N ILE A 8 -9.58 -11.95 5.09
CA ILE A 8 -9.49 -12.40 6.48
C ILE A 8 -8.03 -12.43 6.94
N ASP A 9 -7.13 -13.01 6.12
CA ASP A 9 -5.70 -13.09 6.41
C ASP A 9 -5.11 -11.67 6.55
N TYR A 10 -5.47 -10.73 5.66
CA TYR A 10 -5.09 -9.32 5.77
C TYR A 10 -5.54 -8.70 7.11
N LEU A 11 -6.79 -8.90 7.53
CA LEU A 11 -7.31 -8.34 8.79
C LEU A 11 -6.63 -8.95 10.02
N ILE A 12 -6.22 -10.23 9.96
CA ILE A 12 -5.47 -10.91 11.02
C ILE A 12 -4.04 -10.40 11.11
N GLU A 13 -3.34 -10.31 9.98
CA GLU A 13 -1.94 -9.84 9.90
C GLU A 13 -1.80 -8.42 10.43
N ARG A 14 -2.78 -7.54 10.13
CA ARG A 14 -2.82 -6.17 10.65
C ARG A 14 -3.24 -6.07 12.12
N LYS A 15 -3.51 -7.20 12.78
CA LYS A 15 -3.96 -7.27 14.17
C LYS A 15 -5.22 -6.44 14.37
N ILE A 16 -6.17 -6.53 13.43
CA ILE A 16 -7.48 -5.89 13.54
C ILE A 16 -8.47 -6.95 14.00
N LEU A 17 -8.53 -8.06 13.28
CA LEU A 17 -9.30 -9.23 13.61
C LEU A 17 -8.41 -10.24 14.36
N LYS A 18 -8.77 -10.58 15.60
CA LYS A 18 -7.92 -11.32 16.56
C LYS A 18 -8.66 -12.44 17.25
N THR A 19 -9.92 -12.20 17.58
CA THR A 19 -10.70 -13.08 18.44
C THR A 19 -11.16 -14.29 17.63
N PRO A 20 -10.81 -15.54 18.03
CA PRO A 20 -11.06 -16.74 17.23
C PRO A 20 -12.51 -16.90 16.75
N ARG A 21 -13.49 -16.68 17.63
CA ARG A 21 -14.91 -16.79 17.25
C ARG A 21 -15.38 -15.74 16.24
N ILE A 22 -14.76 -14.55 16.23
CA ILE A 22 -15.05 -13.50 15.25
C ILE A 22 -14.38 -13.85 13.91
N ILE A 23 -13.17 -14.43 13.95
CA ILE A 23 -12.49 -14.96 12.76
C ILE A 23 -13.33 -16.05 12.09
N GLU A 24 -13.85 -17.00 12.87
CA GLU A 24 -14.71 -18.07 12.35
C GLU A 24 -16.00 -17.52 11.72
N ALA A 25 -16.61 -16.50 12.33
CA ALA A 25 -17.79 -15.84 11.75
C ALA A 25 -17.49 -15.17 10.40
N PHE A 26 -16.34 -14.51 10.26
CA PHE A 26 -15.91 -13.96 8.97
C PHE A 26 -15.66 -15.04 7.91
N ARG A 27 -15.19 -16.22 8.32
CA ARG A 27 -15.01 -17.38 7.42
C ARG A 27 -16.35 -17.99 6.99
N ALA A 28 -17.32 -18.03 7.90
CA ALA A 28 -18.63 -18.61 7.67
C ALA A 28 -19.58 -17.69 6.87
N VAL A 29 -19.49 -16.38 7.08
CA VAL A 29 -20.39 -15.38 6.51
C VAL A 29 -19.69 -14.59 5.40
N ASP A 30 -19.77 -15.13 4.19
CA ASP A 30 -19.18 -14.51 3.00
C ASP A 30 -19.83 -13.16 2.65
N ARG A 31 -19.04 -12.08 2.72
CA ARG A 31 -19.46 -10.71 2.37
C ARG A 31 -20.02 -10.60 0.96
N ALA A 32 -19.54 -11.41 0.00
CA ALA A 32 -20.03 -11.40 -1.37
C ALA A 32 -21.51 -11.79 -1.51
N ALA A 33 -22.09 -12.47 -0.51
CA ALA A 33 -23.52 -12.78 -0.46
C ALA A 33 -24.40 -11.57 -0.05
N PHE A 34 -23.79 -10.48 0.42
CA PHE A 34 -24.48 -9.31 0.98
C PHE A 34 -24.20 -8.01 0.20
N VAL A 35 -23.58 -8.08 -0.97
CA VAL A 35 -23.38 -6.94 -1.87
C VAL A 35 -24.33 -7.01 -3.06
N LEU A 36 -24.55 -5.86 -3.72
CA LEU A 36 -25.31 -5.85 -4.97
C LEU A 36 -24.53 -6.60 -6.07
N PRO A 37 -25.21 -7.20 -7.07
CA PRO A 37 -24.56 -8.00 -8.12
C PRO A 37 -23.40 -7.29 -8.83
N GLU A 38 -23.52 -5.98 -9.07
CA GLU A 38 -22.50 -5.16 -9.72
C GLU A 38 -21.21 -4.98 -8.90
N TYR A 39 -21.25 -5.19 -7.58
CA TYR A 39 -20.10 -5.01 -6.69
C TYR A 39 -19.51 -6.34 -6.19
N LYS A 40 -19.89 -7.47 -6.79
CA LYS A 40 -19.40 -8.79 -6.37
C LYS A 40 -17.89 -8.94 -6.48
N ASP A 41 -17.28 -8.37 -7.52
CA ASP A 41 -15.83 -8.47 -7.75
C ASP A 41 -15.03 -7.62 -6.73
N GLU A 42 -15.66 -6.58 -6.19
CA GLU A 42 -15.09 -5.69 -5.17
C GLU A 42 -15.42 -6.15 -3.72
N ALA A 43 -16.22 -7.22 -3.55
CA ALA A 43 -16.74 -7.63 -2.24
C ALA A 43 -15.66 -7.88 -1.18
N TYR A 44 -14.46 -8.25 -1.62
CA TYR A 44 -13.31 -8.53 -0.75
C TYR A 44 -12.35 -7.37 -0.60
N GLU A 45 -12.60 -6.24 -1.25
CA GLU A 45 -11.79 -5.04 -1.06
C GLU A 45 -12.11 -4.35 0.26
N ASN A 46 -11.08 -3.73 0.86
CA ASN A 46 -11.18 -3.09 2.16
C ASN A 46 -11.69 -1.64 2.04
N HIS A 47 -12.87 -1.46 1.44
CA HIS A 47 -13.58 -0.18 1.35
C HIS A 47 -15.10 -0.42 1.46
N PRO A 48 -15.91 0.61 1.76
CA PRO A 48 -17.37 0.48 1.74
C PRO A 48 -17.89 0.33 0.31
N LEU A 49 -19.04 -0.33 0.15
CA LEU A 49 -19.70 -0.52 -1.15
C LEU A 49 -21.16 -0.04 -1.10
N PRO A 50 -21.70 0.54 -2.20
CA PRO A 50 -23.10 0.96 -2.24
C PRO A 50 -24.08 -0.23 -2.13
N ILE A 51 -25.18 -0.05 -1.40
CA ILE A 51 -26.26 -1.04 -1.27
C ILE A 51 -27.63 -0.50 -1.72
N GLY A 52 -27.65 0.71 -2.29
CA GLY A 52 -28.86 1.43 -2.70
C GLY A 52 -29.30 2.49 -1.69
N GLU A 53 -30.23 3.37 -2.10
CA GLU A 53 -30.84 4.41 -1.25
C GLU A 53 -29.82 5.35 -0.57
N GLY A 54 -28.66 5.55 -1.20
CA GLY A 54 -27.56 6.35 -0.65
C GLY A 54 -26.87 5.73 0.57
N GLN A 55 -27.08 4.43 0.83
CA GLN A 55 -26.44 3.70 1.93
C GLN A 55 -25.31 2.82 1.42
N THR A 56 -24.44 2.41 2.33
CA THR A 56 -23.28 1.54 2.05
C THR A 56 -23.20 0.37 3.02
N ILE A 57 -22.78 -0.80 2.53
CA ILE A 57 -22.20 -1.84 3.40
C ILE A 57 -20.83 -1.35 3.85
N SER A 58 -20.57 -1.40 5.16
CA SER A 58 -19.33 -0.88 5.75
C SER A 58 -18.07 -1.61 5.24
N GLN A 59 -16.94 -0.92 5.32
CA GLN A 59 -15.61 -1.48 5.11
C GLN A 59 -15.36 -2.65 6.08
N PRO A 60 -14.76 -3.79 5.64
CA PRO A 60 -14.51 -4.96 6.48
C PRO A 60 -13.68 -4.67 7.72
N GLU A 61 -12.64 -3.83 7.60
CA GLU A 61 -11.80 -3.40 8.72
C GLU A 61 -12.61 -2.70 9.81
N THR A 62 -13.54 -1.81 9.43
CA THR A 62 -14.44 -1.13 10.38
C THR A 62 -15.37 -2.11 11.08
N VAL A 63 -15.95 -3.07 10.34
CA VAL A 63 -16.83 -4.10 10.93
C VAL A 63 -16.05 -5.00 11.89
N ALA A 64 -14.85 -5.45 11.50
CA ALA A 64 -13.97 -6.24 12.36
C ALA A 64 -13.60 -5.47 13.64
N PHE A 65 -13.19 -4.21 13.52
CA PHE A 65 -12.90 -3.34 14.66
C PHE A 65 -14.10 -3.22 15.60
N MET A 66 -15.30 -2.95 15.08
CA MET A 66 -16.50 -2.79 15.89
C MET A 66 -16.89 -4.09 16.61
N LEU A 67 -16.79 -5.24 15.95
CA LEU A 67 -17.09 -6.55 16.55
C LEU A 67 -16.08 -6.90 17.65
N GLU A 68 -14.79 -6.64 17.45
CA GLU A 68 -13.75 -6.83 18.47
C GLU A 68 -13.96 -5.91 19.68
N LYS A 69 -14.49 -4.70 19.47
CA LYS A 69 -14.85 -3.80 20.58
C LYS A 69 -16.13 -4.24 21.29
N LEU A 70 -17.12 -4.72 20.54
CA LEU A 70 -18.39 -5.20 21.07
C LEU A 70 -18.19 -6.45 21.93
N ASP A 71 -17.28 -7.32 21.49
CA ASP A 71 -16.95 -8.61 22.10
C ASP A 71 -18.20 -9.50 22.26
N PRO A 72 -18.92 -9.82 21.15
CA PRO A 72 -20.14 -10.63 21.20
C PRO A 72 -19.80 -12.10 21.50
N ALA A 73 -20.70 -12.82 22.15
CA ALA A 73 -20.51 -14.21 22.58
C ALA A 73 -21.74 -15.09 22.32
N ALA A 74 -21.52 -16.41 22.38
CA ALA A 74 -22.59 -17.40 22.21
C ALA A 74 -23.68 -17.26 23.29
N GLY A 75 -24.95 -17.40 22.89
CA GLY A 75 -26.10 -17.25 23.78
C GLY A 75 -26.56 -15.82 24.02
N GLU A 76 -25.85 -14.81 23.52
CA GLU A 76 -26.23 -13.41 23.74
C GLU A 76 -27.42 -12.97 22.88
N LYS A 77 -28.22 -12.06 23.44
CA LYS A 77 -29.27 -11.33 22.74
C LYS A 77 -28.72 -10.00 22.24
N ILE A 78 -28.59 -9.85 20.92
CA ILE A 78 -27.88 -8.72 20.30
C ILE A 78 -28.83 -7.90 19.43
N LEU A 79 -28.71 -6.58 19.51
CA LEU A 79 -29.37 -5.63 18.61
C LEU A 79 -28.35 -5.07 17.61
N ASP A 80 -28.67 -5.12 16.33
CA ASP A 80 -27.94 -4.48 15.22
C ASP A 80 -28.80 -3.36 14.62
N VAL A 81 -28.33 -2.11 14.71
CA VAL A 81 -29.05 -0.92 14.26
C VAL A 81 -28.50 -0.41 12.94
N GLY A 82 -29.36 -0.27 11.94
CA GLY A 82 -28.95 0.07 10.58
C GLY A 82 -28.44 -1.17 9.85
N SER A 83 -29.24 -2.24 9.83
CA SER A 83 -28.82 -3.55 9.31
C SER A 83 -28.45 -3.54 7.82
N GLY A 84 -28.93 -2.56 7.03
CA GLY A 84 -28.53 -2.37 5.63
C GLY A 84 -28.68 -3.65 4.81
N SER A 85 -27.56 -4.18 4.30
CA SER A 85 -27.56 -5.41 3.51
C SER A 85 -27.67 -6.70 4.31
N GLY A 86 -27.59 -6.63 5.64
CA GLY A 86 -27.71 -7.77 6.57
C GLY A 86 -26.40 -8.46 6.94
N TRP A 87 -25.25 -8.02 6.43
CA TRP A 87 -23.96 -8.70 6.64
C TRP A 87 -23.54 -8.72 8.12
N THR A 88 -23.55 -7.56 8.78
CA THR A 88 -23.21 -7.45 10.21
C THR A 88 -24.20 -8.22 11.08
N THR A 89 -25.49 -8.18 10.73
CA THR A 89 -26.52 -8.99 11.40
C THR A 89 -26.19 -10.49 11.32
N ALA A 90 -25.78 -10.97 10.15
CA ALA A 90 -25.42 -12.37 9.94
C ALA A 90 -24.14 -12.78 10.69
N LEU A 91 -23.11 -11.92 10.72
CA LEU A 91 -21.90 -12.13 11.52
C LEU A 91 -22.22 -12.25 13.02
N LEU A 92 -23.03 -11.34 13.55
CA LEU A 92 -23.47 -11.39 14.95
C LEU A 92 -24.26 -12.65 15.26
N ALA A 93 -25.09 -13.11 14.32
CA ALA A 93 -25.92 -14.29 14.49
C ALA A 93 -25.13 -15.59 14.46
N ASP A 94 -24.07 -15.65 13.63
CA ASP A 94 -23.13 -16.76 13.64
C ASP A 94 -22.39 -16.86 14.99
N ILE A 95 -21.90 -15.72 15.50
CA ILE A 95 -21.20 -15.65 16.81
C ILE A 95 -22.14 -16.00 17.98
N ALA A 96 -23.38 -15.52 17.94
CA ALA A 96 -24.36 -15.76 19.00
C ALA A 96 -24.82 -17.25 19.04
N GLY A 97 -24.73 -17.96 17.91
CA GLY A 97 -25.06 -19.38 17.81
C GLY A 97 -26.54 -19.70 18.05
N ASP A 98 -26.87 -20.99 18.17
CA ASP A 98 -28.25 -21.48 18.27
C ASP A 98 -28.98 -21.07 19.57
N SER A 99 -28.23 -20.81 20.63
CA SER A 99 -28.77 -20.35 21.91
C SER A 99 -28.94 -18.84 22.00
N GLY A 100 -28.37 -18.09 21.05
CA GLY A 100 -28.43 -16.64 20.98
C GLY A 100 -29.59 -16.14 20.12
N LYS A 101 -29.81 -14.82 20.10
CA LYS A 101 -30.82 -14.22 19.23
C LYS A 101 -30.41 -12.82 18.78
N VAL A 102 -30.35 -12.60 17.48
CA VAL A 102 -29.96 -11.31 16.91
C VAL A 102 -31.14 -10.61 16.25
N PHE A 103 -31.29 -9.32 16.53
CA PHE A 103 -32.33 -8.47 15.97
C PHE A 103 -31.69 -7.36 15.18
N GLY A 104 -31.95 -7.31 13.89
CA GLY A 104 -31.63 -6.17 13.04
C GLY A 104 -32.77 -5.18 12.97
N ILE A 105 -32.48 -3.88 12.88
CA ILE A 105 -33.47 -2.84 12.57
C ILE A 105 -32.99 -1.97 11.39
N GLU A 106 -33.85 -1.81 10.38
CA GLU A 106 -33.57 -1.04 9.17
C GLU A 106 -34.75 -0.13 8.84
N ARG A 107 -34.51 1.17 8.61
CA ARG A 107 -35.57 2.17 8.43
C ARG A 107 -36.06 2.30 7.00
N ILE A 108 -35.22 1.90 6.03
CA ILE A 108 -35.51 2.02 4.61
C ILE A 108 -36.15 0.71 4.14
N PRO A 109 -37.42 0.69 3.69
CA PRO A 109 -38.13 -0.54 3.36
C PRO A 109 -37.41 -1.42 2.33
N SER A 110 -36.85 -0.82 1.27
CA SER A 110 -36.12 -1.56 0.24
C SER A 110 -34.86 -2.26 0.78
N LEU A 111 -34.13 -1.61 1.69
CA LEU A 111 -32.96 -2.20 2.35
C LEU A 111 -33.35 -3.22 3.42
N CYS A 112 -34.46 -2.99 4.13
CA CYS A 112 -34.99 -3.96 5.08
C CYS A 112 -35.32 -5.29 4.39
N GLU A 113 -35.98 -5.23 3.22
CA GLU A 113 -36.24 -6.41 2.39
C GLU A 113 -34.96 -7.03 1.81
N LEU A 114 -34.01 -6.21 1.35
CA LEU A 114 -32.70 -6.69 0.89
C LEU A 114 -31.97 -7.46 1.99
N GLY A 115 -31.87 -6.89 3.18
CA GLY A 115 -31.22 -7.49 4.34
C GLY A 115 -31.87 -8.81 4.74
N ARG A 116 -33.21 -8.89 4.79
CA ARG A 116 -33.94 -10.14 5.03
C ARG A 116 -33.60 -11.21 4.02
N LYS A 117 -33.67 -10.87 2.73
CA LYS A 117 -33.41 -11.80 1.63
C LYS A 117 -31.97 -12.31 1.64
N ASN A 118 -31.00 -11.48 1.99
CA ASN A 118 -29.61 -11.90 2.10
C ASN A 118 -29.40 -12.79 3.34
N LEU A 119 -30.00 -12.42 4.46
CA LEU A 119 -29.92 -13.19 5.71
C LEU A 119 -30.53 -14.59 5.56
N GLU A 120 -31.68 -14.73 4.89
CA GLU A 120 -32.33 -16.02 4.60
C GLU A 120 -31.46 -16.96 3.76
N LYS A 121 -30.58 -16.41 2.92
CA LYS A 121 -29.65 -17.19 2.08
C LYS A 121 -28.34 -17.53 2.77
N SER A 122 -28.09 -16.93 3.94
CA SER A 122 -26.84 -17.11 4.68
C SER A 122 -26.90 -18.30 5.62
N ALA A 123 -25.73 -18.77 6.07
CA ALA A 123 -25.64 -19.81 7.11
C ALA A 123 -26.26 -19.37 8.47
N ALA A 124 -26.56 -18.08 8.64
CA ALA A 124 -27.20 -17.52 9.82
C ALA A 124 -28.74 -17.49 9.75
N ALA A 125 -29.33 -18.06 8.69
CA ALA A 125 -30.79 -18.13 8.53
C ALA A 125 -31.45 -18.78 9.77
N GLY A 126 -32.51 -18.15 10.28
CA GLY A 126 -33.25 -18.63 11.46
C GLY A 126 -32.70 -18.21 12.83
N ARG A 127 -31.45 -17.69 12.91
CA ARG A 127 -30.84 -17.19 14.17
C ARG A 127 -30.96 -15.68 14.35
N ALA A 128 -31.36 -14.98 13.30
CA ALA A 128 -31.56 -13.54 13.32
C ALA A 128 -32.84 -13.10 12.60
N LYS A 129 -33.33 -11.91 12.96
CA LYS A 129 -34.48 -11.28 12.32
C LYS A 129 -34.22 -9.80 12.07
N ILE A 130 -34.40 -9.35 10.83
CA ILE A 130 -34.35 -7.92 10.48
C ILE A 130 -35.77 -7.35 10.47
N MET A 131 -35.98 -6.26 11.19
CA MET A 131 -37.27 -5.58 11.36
C MET A 131 -37.22 -4.20 10.70
N CYS A 132 -38.29 -3.85 9.96
CA CYS A 132 -38.35 -2.54 9.35
C CYS A 132 -38.83 -1.54 10.40
N GLY A 133 -38.07 -0.49 10.66
CA GLY A 133 -38.42 0.45 11.71
C GLY A 133 -37.36 1.50 12.00
N ASP A 134 -37.73 2.41 12.90
CA ASP A 134 -36.86 3.48 13.36
C ASP A 134 -35.81 2.94 14.33
N GLY A 135 -34.55 2.87 13.90
CA GLY A 135 -33.42 2.41 14.71
C GLY A 135 -33.04 3.31 15.88
N THR A 136 -33.51 4.56 15.92
CA THR A 136 -33.37 5.40 17.14
C THR A 136 -34.22 4.86 18.29
N LYS A 137 -35.24 4.07 17.96
CA LYS A 137 -35.97 3.21 18.88
C LYS A 137 -35.39 1.80 18.81
N THR A 138 -35.50 1.05 19.90
CA THR A 138 -35.20 -0.38 19.84
C THR A 138 -36.36 -1.14 19.20
N VAL A 139 -36.17 -2.44 18.96
CA VAL A 139 -37.27 -3.33 18.59
C VAL A 139 -38.36 -3.33 19.66
N LYS A 140 -39.61 -3.10 19.23
CA LYS A 140 -40.79 -3.09 20.10
C LYS A 140 -40.93 -4.47 20.77
N ASP A 141 -41.21 -4.47 22.07
CA ASP A 141 -41.41 -5.67 22.90
C ASP A 141 -40.19 -6.62 23.01
N GLU A 142 -39.02 -6.21 22.54
CA GLU A 142 -37.77 -6.97 22.66
C GLU A 142 -36.75 -6.28 23.59
N GLY A 143 -35.70 -7.02 23.95
CA GLY A 143 -34.74 -6.67 25.00
C GLY A 143 -35.08 -7.28 26.37
N PRO A 144 -34.30 -6.98 27.42
CA PRO A 144 -33.05 -6.24 27.36
C PRO A 144 -31.98 -7.02 26.57
N PHE A 145 -31.02 -6.30 25.98
CA PHE A 145 -29.95 -6.83 25.13
C PHE A 145 -28.64 -6.94 25.91
N ASP A 146 -27.86 -7.97 25.60
CA ASP A 146 -26.50 -8.12 26.10
C ASP A 146 -25.57 -7.15 25.35
N LYS A 147 -25.79 -6.98 24.04
CA LYS A 147 -24.98 -6.15 23.16
C LYS A 147 -25.85 -5.34 22.21
N ILE A 148 -25.42 -4.12 21.89
CA ILE A 148 -26.02 -3.28 20.85
C ILE A 148 -24.91 -2.76 19.94
N LEU A 149 -25.04 -2.97 18.64
CA LEU A 149 -24.14 -2.42 17.62
C LEU A 149 -24.94 -1.53 16.68
N ALA A 150 -24.39 -0.39 16.28
CA ALA A 150 -25.04 0.49 15.31
C ALA A 150 -24.11 0.80 14.14
N SER A 151 -24.61 0.62 12.92
CA SER A 151 -23.91 0.91 11.67
C SER A 151 -24.35 2.24 11.04
N ALA A 152 -24.95 3.14 11.85
CA ALA A 152 -25.35 4.49 11.48
C ALA A 152 -25.01 5.48 12.60
N GLU A 153 -24.53 6.67 12.23
CA GLU A 153 -23.99 7.69 13.15
C GLU A 153 -25.09 8.40 13.92
N ALA A 154 -25.07 8.26 15.25
CA ALA A 154 -25.87 9.12 16.11
C ALA A 154 -25.22 10.52 16.21
N HIS A 155 -26.05 11.54 16.36
CA HIS A 155 -25.59 12.90 16.64
C HIS A 155 -25.74 13.22 18.13
N ASP A 156 -24.78 13.96 18.68
CA ASP A 156 -24.64 14.37 20.08
C ASP A 156 -24.39 13.21 21.07
N ALA A 157 -25.24 12.18 21.06
CA ALA A 157 -25.16 11.07 22.00
C ALA A 157 -25.84 9.79 21.51
N ILE A 158 -25.42 8.66 22.09
CA ILE A 158 -26.11 7.37 21.95
C ILE A 158 -27.56 7.52 22.47
N PRO A 159 -28.59 7.08 21.72
CA PRO A 159 -29.99 7.15 22.15
C PRO A 159 -30.25 6.53 23.52
N GLU A 160 -30.97 7.26 24.38
CA GLU A 160 -31.36 6.82 25.73
C GLU A 160 -32.12 5.48 25.72
N GLU A 161 -32.88 5.23 24.67
CA GLU A 161 -33.64 3.99 24.53
C GLU A 161 -32.73 2.75 24.46
N TRP A 162 -31.56 2.90 23.83
CA TRP A 162 -30.55 1.83 23.77
C TRP A 162 -29.93 1.63 25.16
N ARG A 163 -29.61 2.70 25.88
CA ARG A 163 -29.08 2.66 27.25
C ARG A 163 -30.05 1.96 28.21
N ARG A 164 -31.34 2.25 28.09
CA ARG A 164 -32.42 1.64 28.90
C ARG A 164 -32.60 0.15 28.61
N LYS A 165 -32.45 -0.25 27.35
CA LYS A 165 -32.62 -1.65 26.90
C LYS A 165 -31.34 -2.48 27.00
N LEU A 166 -30.21 -1.92 27.43
CA LEU A 166 -28.98 -2.67 27.68
C LEU A 166 -28.97 -3.25 29.10
N LYS A 167 -28.60 -4.54 29.23
CA LYS A 167 -28.39 -5.20 30.52
C LYS A 167 -27.16 -4.63 31.25
N PRO A 168 -27.11 -4.66 32.60
CA PRO A 168 -25.85 -4.54 33.33
C PRO A 168 -24.84 -5.59 32.85
N GLY A 169 -23.57 -5.19 32.71
CA GLY A 169 -22.50 -5.95 32.04
C GLY A 169 -22.53 -5.87 30.50
N GLY A 170 -23.57 -5.26 29.92
CA GLY A 170 -23.74 -5.15 28.47
C GLY A 170 -22.91 -4.02 27.86
N LYS A 171 -22.77 -4.05 26.53
CA LYS A 171 -21.97 -3.08 25.77
C LYS A 171 -22.68 -2.55 24.53
N ILE A 172 -22.55 -1.25 24.28
CA ILE A 172 -22.96 -0.58 23.05
C ILE A 172 -21.70 -0.18 22.28
N VAL A 173 -21.67 -0.46 20.97
CA VAL A 173 -20.66 0.06 20.05
C VAL A 173 -21.36 0.77 18.90
N ALA A 174 -21.20 2.09 18.84
CA ALA A 174 -21.92 2.92 17.87
C ALA A 174 -21.08 4.13 17.44
N PRO A 175 -21.17 4.56 16.18
CA PRO A 175 -20.60 5.83 15.74
C PRO A 175 -21.40 7.01 16.30
N VAL A 176 -20.69 8.02 16.83
CA VAL A 176 -21.21 9.30 17.32
C VAL A 176 -20.25 10.41 16.89
N ASP A 177 -20.74 11.38 16.13
CA ASP A 177 -20.00 12.57 15.69
C ASP A 177 -18.57 12.29 15.18
N GLY A 178 -18.43 11.36 14.23
CA GLY A 178 -17.15 11.01 13.60
C GLY A 178 -16.24 10.09 14.43
N ALA A 179 -16.73 9.52 15.53
CA ALA A 179 -15.99 8.58 16.38
C ALA A 179 -16.79 7.32 16.68
N ILE A 180 -16.14 6.15 16.76
CA ILE A 180 -16.77 4.96 17.35
C ILE A 180 -16.72 5.09 18.88
N VAL A 181 -17.89 5.09 19.50
CA VAL A 181 -18.07 5.11 20.95
C VAL A 181 -18.36 3.70 21.44
N ILE A 182 -17.59 3.27 22.44
CA ILE A 182 -17.84 2.06 23.24
C ILE A 182 -18.42 2.51 24.56
N LEU A 183 -19.62 2.05 24.88
CA LEU A 183 -20.29 2.34 26.13
C LEU A 183 -20.63 1.04 26.85
N GLU A 184 -20.03 0.80 28.00
CA GLU A 184 -20.22 -0.40 28.81
C GLU A 184 -21.02 -0.05 30.07
N LYS A 185 -22.09 -0.81 30.34
CA LYS A 185 -22.95 -0.60 31.50
C LYS A 185 -22.44 -1.44 32.65
N LYS A 186 -21.79 -0.84 33.65
CA LYS A 186 -21.27 -1.57 34.82
C LYS A 186 -22.39 -1.96 35.77
N SER A 187 -23.31 -1.05 36.02
CA SER A 187 -24.50 -1.25 36.86
C SER A 187 -25.69 -0.46 36.32
N ALA A 188 -26.78 -0.31 37.07
CA ALA A 188 -27.94 0.46 36.61
C ALA A 188 -27.58 1.92 36.28
N ASP A 189 -26.68 2.51 37.09
CA ASP A 189 -26.35 3.95 37.06
C ASP A 189 -24.88 4.22 36.69
N GLU A 190 -24.04 3.19 36.57
CA GLU A 190 -22.60 3.32 36.30
C GLU A 190 -22.23 2.87 34.88
N TRP A 191 -21.47 3.70 34.18
CA TRP A 191 -21.11 3.54 32.78
C TRP A 191 -19.64 3.87 32.52
N ASP A 192 -18.99 3.03 31.72
CA ASP A 192 -17.67 3.31 31.15
C ASP A 192 -17.81 3.70 29.67
N GLU A 193 -17.15 4.78 29.27
CA GLU A 193 -17.15 5.25 27.88
C GLU A 193 -15.73 5.35 27.31
N LYS A 194 -15.55 4.90 26.07
CA LYS A 194 -14.31 5.07 25.28
C LYS A 194 -14.65 5.54 23.88
N LYS A 195 -13.90 6.52 23.35
CA LYS A 195 -14.09 7.06 22.01
C LYS A 195 -12.87 6.80 21.12
N PHE A 196 -13.14 6.47 19.86
CA PHE A 196 -12.14 6.24 18.81
C PHE A 196 -12.48 7.13 17.61
N PRO A 197 -11.84 8.30 17.44
CA PRO A 197 -12.15 9.23 16.35
C PRO A 197 -11.67 8.70 14.99
N GLY A 198 -12.17 9.29 13.91
CA GLY A 198 -11.69 9.05 12.55
C GLY A 198 -12.55 8.08 11.74
N PHE A 199 -13.84 7.97 12.06
CA PHE A 199 -14.79 7.14 11.33
C PHE A 199 -15.88 8.01 10.71
N ALA A 200 -16.47 7.55 9.60
CA ALA A 200 -17.60 8.20 8.96
C ALA A 200 -18.68 7.16 8.67
N PHE A 201 -19.90 7.43 9.08
CA PHE A 201 -21.06 6.59 8.81
C PHE A 201 -22.22 7.44 8.28
N VAL A 202 -23.16 6.80 7.61
CA VAL A 202 -24.44 7.42 7.25
C VAL A 202 -25.19 7.82 8.54
N PRO A 203 -25.92 8.96 8.55
CA PRO A 203 -26.56 9.45 9.76
C PRO A 203 -27.70 8.53 10.22
N LEU A 204 -27.84 8.38 11.53
CA LEU A 204 -28.96 7.73 12.20
C LEU A 204 -30.15 8.69 12.22
N ILE A 205 -31.17 8.40 11.40
CA ILE A 205 -32.33 9.27 11.20
C ILE A 205 -33.58 8.69 11.90
N ARG A 206 -34.31 9.55 12.62
CA ARG A 206 -35.62 9.22 13.22
C ARG A 206 -36.69 8.95 12.17
N GLY A 207 -37.62 8.02 12.47
CA GLY A 207 -38.76 7.63 11.64
C GLY A 207 -38.42 6.65 10.50
N GLY A 208 -39.34 5.73 10.21
CA GLY A 208 -39.30 4.87 9.03
C GLY A 208 -39.81 5.60 7.79
N LYS A 209 -39.26 5.30 6.60
CA LYS A 209 -39.94 5.67 5.34
C LYS A 209 -41.12 4.71 5.19
N ASN A 210 -42.36 5.15 5.45
CA ASN A 210 -43.52 4.28 5.25
C ASN A 210 -43.69 3.95 3.75
N PRO A 211 -43.93 2.69 3.36
CA PRO A 211 -44.26 2.34 1.97
C PRO A 211 -45.53 3.03 1.47
N GLU A 212 -46.45 3.36 2.38
CA GLU A 212 -47.72 4.05 2.08
C GLU A 212 -47.57 5.56 1.84
N ASP A 213 -46.42 6.16 2.19
CA ASP A 213 -46.14 7.59 1.95
C ASP A 213 -45.57 7.88 0.55
N THR A 214 -45.66 6.92 -0.38
CA THR A 214 -45.45 7.19 -1.81
C THR A 214 -46.79 7.31 -2.52
N PRO A 215 -47.21 8.52 -2.96
CA PRO A 215 -48.44 8.63 -3.74
C PRO A 215 -48.23 7.96 -5.10
N ARG A 216 -48.91 6.84 -5.32
CA ARG A 216 -49.18 6.34 -6.67
C ARG A 216 -50.12 7.33 -7.36
N GLY A 217 -49.58 8.02 -8.36
CA GLY A 217 -50.38 8.57 -9.46
C GLY A 217 -51.17 9.85 -9.17
N LYS A 218 -50.57 10.96 -9.60
CA LYS A 218 -51.11 12.20 -10.19
C LYS A 218 -50.42 13.39 -9.55
N ILE A 219 -49.56 14.05 -10.33
CA ILE A 219 -48.95 15.34 -9.97
C ILE A 219 -50.10 16.35 -9.81
N PRO A 220 -50.40 16.87 -8.61
CA PRO A 220 -51.23 18.04 -8.50
C PRO A 220 -50.33 19.23 -8.81
N PHE A 221 -50.72 20.01 -9.82
CA PHE A 221 -50.14 21.31 -10.08
C PHE A 221 -50.41 22.20 -8.85
N LEU A 222 -49.46 22.24 -7.92
CA LEU A 222 -49.52 23.08 -6.72
C LEU A 222 -49.16 24.52 -7.09
N GLU A 223 -50.16 25.39 -7.07
CA GLU A 223 -49.94 26.80 -6.77
C GLU A 223 -49.17 26.89 -5.44
N THR A 224 -47.95 27.43 -5.49
CA THR A 224 -47.06 27.53 -4.33
C THR A 224 -46.78 29.01 -4.06
N LYS A 225 -46.84 29.40 -2.79
CA LYS A 225 -46.49 30.77 -2.36
C LYS A 225 -45.01 31.06 -2.73
N PRO A 226 -44.70 32.27 -3.24
CA PRO A 226 -43.41 32.59 -3.87
C PRO A 226 -42.16 32.33 -3.00
N GLY A 227 -42.25 32.45 -1.68
CA GLY A 227 -41.10 32.26 -0.77
C GLY A 227 -40.54 30.82 -0.72
N THR A 228 -41.39 29.79 -0.91
CA THR A 228 -40.94 28.38 -0.84
C THR A 228 -40.21 27.88 -2.08
N ARG A 229 -40.39 28.54 -3.24
CA ARG A 229 -39.64 28.21 -4.47
C ARG A 229 -38.20 28.69 -4.39
N ILE A 230 -38.00 29.91 -3.87
CA ILE A 230 -36.66 30.52 -3.74
C ILE A 230 -35.78 29.69 -2.79
N LEU A 231 -36.33 29.25 -1.65
CA LEU A 231 -35.59 28.44 -0.69
C LEU A 231 -35.17 27.07 -1.26
N ARG A 232 -36.02 26.42 -2.04
CA ARG A 232 -35.68 25.13 -2.69
C ARG A 232 -34.60 25.30 -3.76
N ILE A 233 -34.71 26.34 -4.58
CA ILE A 233 -33.68 26.68 -5.58
C ILE A 233 -32.35 26.94 -4.87
N PHE A 234 -32.37 27.67 -3.75
CA PHE A 234 -31.18 27.94 -2.94
C PHE A 234 -30.56 26.66 -2.38
N ILE A 235 -31.34 25.74 -1.81
CA ILE A 235 -30.84 24.46 -1.26
C ILE A 235 -30.24 23.59 -2.36
N VAL A 236 -30.90 23.50 -3.52
CA VAL A 236 -30.37 22.74 -4.67
C VAL A 236 -29.07 23.37 -5.17
N PHE A 237 -29.04 24.70 -5.30
CA PHE A 237 -27.85 25.43 -5.70
C PHE A 237 -26.69 25.24 -4.71
N LEU A 238 -26.98 25.28 -3.40
CA LEU A 238 -26.00 25.02 -2.36
C LEU A 238 -25.50 23.57 -2.41
N GLY A 239 -26.39 22.60 -2.63
CA GLY A 239 -26.01 21.19 -2.82
C GLY A 239 -25.11 20.99 -4.04
N ILE A 240 -25.38 21.67 -5.16
CA ILE A 240 -24.52 21.66 -6.34
C ILE A 240 -23.16 22.27 -6.02
N ILE A 241 -23.11 23.40 -5.33
CA ILE A 241 -21.84 24.02 -4.90
C ILE A 241 -21.04 23.05 -4.02
N ILE A 242 -21.67 22.43 -3.03
CA ILE A 242 -21.02 21.46 -2.16
C ILE A 242 -20.49 20.28 -2.97
N LEU A 243 -21.28 19.73 -3.90
CA LEU A 243 -20.85 18.64 -4.77
C LEU A 243 -19.64 19.02 -5.63
N LEU A 244 -19.64 20.22 -6.23
CA LEU A 244 -18.52 20.74 -7.01
C LEU A 244 -17.27 20.95 -6.14
N MET A 245 -17.44 21.44 -4.90
CA MET A 245 -16.33 21.58 -3.95
C MET A 245 -15.79 20.22 -3.51
N LEU A 246 -16.64 19.23 -3.22
CA LEU A 246 -16.21 17.88 -2.87
C LEU A 246 -15.43 17.23 -4.03
N ASN A 247 -15.90 17.40 -5.27
CA ASN A 247 -15.17 16.95 -6.45
C ASN A 247 -13.79 17.63 -6.54
N GLU A 248 -13.71 18.93 -6.27
CA GLU A 248 -12.44 19.65 -6.29
C GLU A 248 -11.50 19.28 -5.13
N ILE A 249 -12.03 18.87 -3.99
CA ILE A 249 -11.24 18.46 -2.81
C ILE A 249 -10.60 17.09 -3.04
N TYR A 250 -11.37 16.13 -3.57
CA TYR A 250 -10.99 14.71 -3.59
C TYR A 250 -10.54 14.18 -4.96
N TYR A 251 -10.64 14.98 -6.02
CA TYR A 251 -10.03 14.66 -7.30
C TYR A 251 -8.87 15.61 -7.59
N PRO A 252 -7.70 15.12 -8.05
CA PRO A 252 -6.59 15.97 -8.44
C PRO A 252 -6.96 16.89 -9.61
N HIS A 253 -6.59 18.16 -9.52
CA HIS A 253 -6.86 19.18 -10.55
C HIS A 253 -5.61 19.97 -10.93
N SER A 254 -4.44 19.35 -10.77
CA SER A 254 -3.16 20.00 -11.09
C SER A 254 -3.07 20.34 -12.57
N SER A 255 -2.46 21.48 -12.90
CA SER A 255 -2.25 21.94 -14.28
C SER A 255 -0.83 21.69 -14.80
N PHE A 256 -0.10 20.78 -14.16
CA PHE A 256 1.24 20.34 -14.54
C PHE A 256 1.28 18.82 -14.52
N ASP A 257 2.31 18.25 -15.14
CA ASP A 257 2.57 16.81 -15.13
C ASP A 257 3.76 16.49 -14.22
N GLY A 258 3.75 15.33 -13.58
CA GLY A 258 4.80 14.92 -12.64
C GLY A 258 4.76 15.67 -11.30
N LYS A 259 5.82 16.43 -10.97
CA LYS A 259 6.00 17.11 -9.69
C LYS A 259 6.35 18.60 -9.85
N LYS A 260 5.97 19.42 -8.88
CA LYS A 260 6.25 20.85 -8.85
C LYS A 260 6.73 21.31 -7.47
N ARG A 261 7.85 22.03 -7.44
CA ARG A 261 8.41 22.64 -6.24
C ARG A 261 7.82 24.03 -6.01
N ILE A 262 7.41 24.31 -4.77
CA ILE A 262 6.81 25.58 -4.35
C ILE A 262 7.39 26.00 -3.01
N ALA A 263 7.85 27.26 -2.96
CA ALA A 263 8.25 27.94 -1.75
C ALA A 263 7.03 28.55 -1.04
N ILE A 264 6.76 28.14 0.20
CA ILE A 264 5.73 28.77 1.04
C ILE A 264 6.40 29.77 1.99
N PRO A 265 6.12 31.09 1.85
CA PRO A 265 6.76 32.13 2.65
C PRO A 265 6.51 31.97 4.16
N GLN A 266 7.47 32.40 4.98
CA GLN A 266 7.26 32.48 6.43
C GLN A 266 6.10 33.41 6.79
N GLY A 267 5.30 32.99 7.77
CA GLY A 267 4.12 33.73 8.23
C GLY A 267 2.92 33.72 7.27
N ALA A 268 2.99 32.96 6.17
CA ALA A 268 1.88 32.83 5.23
C ALA A 268 0.67 32.11 5.86
N GLY A 269 -0.46 32.79 5.97
CA GLY A 269 -1.73 32.16 6.35
C GLY A 269 -2.39 31.38 5.21
N SER A 270 -3.40 30.57 5.52
CA SER A 270 -4.10 29.67 4.56
C SER A 270 -4.56 30.36 3.25
N ARG A 271 -4.93 31.64 3.30
CA ARG A 271 -5.33 32.43 2.11
C ARG A 271 -4.18 32.72 1.17
N VAL A 272 -2.98 33.00 1.71
CA VAL A 272 -1.76 33.25 0.94
C VAL A 272 -1.29 31.94 0.33
N ILE A 273 -1.23 30.88 1.15
CA ILE A 273 -0.87 29.54 0.71
C ILE A 273 -1.79 29.07 -0.42
N GLY A 274 -3.11 29.15 -0.24
CA GLY A 274 -4.07 28.77 -1.29
C GLY A 274 -3.96 29.61 -2.57
N ALA A 275 -3.56 30.88 -2.46
CA ALA A 275 -3.30 31.71 -3.64
C ALA A 275 -2.05 31.26 -4.39
N GLU A 276 -0.97 30.91 -3.68
CA GLU A 276 0.27 30.41 -4.28
C GLU A 276 0.06 29.04 -4.93
N LEU A 277 -0.58 28.09 -4.22
CA LEU A 277 -0.92 26.77 -4.77
C LEU A 277 -1.77 26.88 -6.03
N LYS A 278 -2.73 27.82 -6.07
CA LYS A 278 -3.55 28.06 -7.26
C LYS A 278 -2.73 28.66 -8.39
N LYS A 279 -1.91 29.67 -8.09
CA LYS A 279 -1.05 30.34 -9.07
C LYS A 279 -0.09 29.35 -9.74
N GLU A 280 0.46 28.44 -8.95
CA GLU A 280 1.36 27.40 -9.43
C GLU A 280 0.61 26.19 -10.02
N GLY A 281 -0.72 26.17 -9.99
CA GLY A 281 -1.53 25.14 -10.62
C GLY A 281 -1.54 23.81 -9.86
N VAL A 282 -1.24 23.79 -8.56
CA VAL A 282 -1.38 22.62 -7.67
C VAL A 282 -2.84 22.41 -7.26
N ILE A 283 -3.61 23.48 -7.15
CA ILE A 283 -5.05 23.43 -6.89
C ILE A 283 -5.80 24.31 -7.87
N ARG A 284 -7.08 23.99 -8.13
CA ARG A 284 -7.93 24.78 -9.03
C ARG A 284 -8.52 26.02 -8.34
N SER A 285 -8.88 25.92 -7.06
CA SER A 285 -9.51 27.01 -6.29
C SER A 285 -8.86 27.21 -4.94
N ARG A 286 -8.29 28.42 -4.76
CA ARG A 286 -7.83 28.88 -3.46
C ARG A 286 -8.92 28.85 -2.40
N TRP A 287 -10.18 29.10 -2.78
CA TRP A 287 -11.29 29.22 -1.82
C TRP A 287 -11.73 27.87 -1.31
N THR A 288 -11.67 26.85 -2.16
CA THR A 288 -11.93 25.45 -1.79
C THR A 288 -10.87 24.96 -0.81
N PHE A 289 -9.59 25.22 -1.08
CA PHE A 289 -8.50 24.94 -0.14
C PHE A 289 -8.67 25.66 1.20
N VAL A 290 -8.91 26.99 1.17
CA VAL A 290 -9.11 27.79 2.39
C VAL A 290 -10.30 27.27 3.20
N ALA A 291 -11.43 26.96 2.55
CA ALA A 291 -12.60 26.40 3.22
C ALA A 291 -12.29 25.04 3.86
N TYR A 292 -11.62 24.14 3.13
CA TYR A 292 -11.22 22.82 3.60
C TYR A 292 -10.35 22.91 4.87
N VAL A 293 -9.24 23.66 4.83
CA VAL A 293 -8.32 23.75 5.98
C VAL A 293 -8.95 24.45 7.18
N THR A 294 -9.87 25.39 6.94
CA THR A 294 -10.60 26.11 8.00
C THR A 294 -11.62 25.19 8.67
N LEU A 295 -12.45 24.47 7.89
CA LEU A 295 -13.46 23.55 8.43
C LEU A 295 -12.83 22.36 9.16
N ARG A 296 -11.65 21.92 8.73
CA ARG A 296 -10.86 20.88 9.40
C ARG A 296 -10.17 21.38 10.68
N GLY A 297 -10.16 22.69 10.94
CA GLY A 297 -9.45 23.29 12.09
C GLY A 297 -7.92 23.28 11.95
N SER A 298 -7.40 23.08 10.73
CA SER A 298 -5.96 22.89 10.45
C SER A 298 -5.27 24.11 9.84
N ALA A 299 -6.00 25.22 9.66
CA ALA A 299 -5.49 26.42 9.00
C ALA A 299 -4.27 27.06 9.70
N SER A 300 -4.16 26.90 11.02
CA SER A 300 -3.02 27.37 11.84
C SER A 300 -1.82 26.42 11.83
N ASP A 301 -2.00 25.18 11.39
CA ASP A 301 -0.98 24.12 11.46
C ASP A 301 -0.13 24.06 10.20
N LEU A 302 -0.49 24.83 9.16
CA LEU A 302 0.23 24.91 7.90
C LEU A 302 1.61 25.54 8.14
N LYS A 303 2.67 24.82 7.80
CA LYS A 303 4.05 25.27 7.98
C LYS A 303 4.56 26.01 6.74
N PRO A 304 5.50 26.95 6.91
CA PRO A 304 6.28 27.47 5.80
C PRO A 304 7.40 26.49 5.43
N GLY A 305 7.92 26.60 4.21
CA GLY A 305 9.00 25.73 3.72
C GLY A 305 8.96 25.51 2.22
N GLU A 306 9.88 24.68 1.74
CA GLU A 306 9.91 24.19 0.36
C GLU A 306 9.13 22.87 0.27
N TYR A 307 8.16 22.82 -0.64
CA TYR A 307 7.29 21.68 -0.83
C TYR A 307 7.36 21.18 -2.26
N THR A 308 7.31 19.86 -2.43
CA THR A 308 7.17 19.23 -3.73
C THR A 308 5.78 18.61 -3.79
N PHE A 309 4.94 19.10 -4.70
CA PHE A 309 3.59 18.58 -4.92
C PHE A 309 3.55 17.77 -6.22
N PHE A 310 2.87 16.62 -6.20
CA PHE A 310 2.67 15.77 -7.37
C PHE A 310 1.35 16.11 -8.06
N SER A 311 1.27 15.90 -9.37
CA SER A 311 0.11 16.27 -10.18
C SER A 311 -1.15 15.47 -9.81
N ASP A 312 -0.97 14.29 -9.22
CA ASP A 312 -2.02 13.37 -8.77
C ASP A 312 -2.45 13.60 -7.30
N MET A 313 -1.96 14.66 -6.64
CA MET A 313 -2.34 14.95 -5.25
C MET A 313 -3.70 15.63 -5.15
N ASP A 314 -4.44 15.26 -4.10
CA ASP A 314 -5.68 15.92 -3.71
C ASP A 314 -5.46 16.98 -2.61
N ILE A 315 -6.49 17.80 -2.32
CA ILE A 315 -6.39 18.86 -1.31
C ILE A 315 -6.04 18.29 0.09
N PRO A 316 -6.62 17.16 0.55
CA PRO A 316 -6.22 16.49 1.78
C PRO A 316 -4.73 16.12 1.86
N GLU A 317 -4.16 15.53 0.80
CA GLU A 317 -2.74 15.16 0.72
C GLU A 317 -1.84 16.40 0.75
N ILE A 318 -2.15 17.40 -0.08
CA ILE A 318 -1.46 18.70 -0.09
C ILE A 318 -1.47 19.33 1.31
N THR A 319 -2.62 19.31 1.99
CA THR A 319 -2.78 19.84 3.35
C THR A 319 -1.93 19.09 4.36
N ASN A 320 -1.93 17.76 4.32
CA ASN A 320 -1.14 16.95 5.24
C ASN A 320 0.36 17.20 5.06
N ASP A 321 0.84 17.36 3.83
CA ASP A 321 2.24 17.69 3.57
C ASP A 321 2.61 19.06 4.12
N LEU A 322 1.76 20.08 3.91
CA LEU A 322 1.91 21.42 4.49
C LEU A 322 1.97 21.40 6.02
N ILE A 323 1.13 20.61 6.68
CA ILE A 323 1.11 20.45 8.15
C ILE A 323 2.38 19.76 8.64
N ARG A 324 2.84 18.72 7.94
CA ARG A 324 4.05 17.98 8.32
C ARG A 324 5.31 18.82 8.14
N GLY A 325 5.32 19.74 7.18
CA GLY A 325 6.46 20.61 6.87
C GLY A 325 7.29 20.12 5.69
N GLY A 326 6.70 19.39 4.75
CA GLY A 326 7.33 18.99 3.48
C GLY A 326 8.35 17.84 3.58
N ALA A 327 8.81 17.53 4.78
CA ALA A 327 9.78 16.48 5.08
C ALA A 327 9.10 15.21 5.63
N THR A 328 8.27 14.55 4.81
CA THR A 328 7.79 13.20 5.18
C THR A 328 8.92 12.21 4.92
N GLU A 329 9.60 11.76 5.98
CA GLU A 329 10.56 10.65 5.89
C GLU A 329 9.86 9.34 5.53
N ILE A 330 10.49 8.57 4.65
CA ILE A 330 10.13 7.20 4.33
C ILE A 330 11.37 6.30 4.42
N LEU A 331 11.15 5.00 4.61
CA LEU A 331 12.20 4.00 4.58
C LEU A 331 12.21 3.32 3.21
N LEU A 332 13.28 3.53 2.45
CA LEU A 332 13.57 2.80 1.22
C LEU A 332 14.48 1.62 1.53
N THR A 333 13.94 0.41 1.56
CA THR A 333 14.74 -0.83 1.63
C THR A 333 15.10 -1.29 0.23
N VAL A 334 16.40 -1.45 -0.04
CA VAL A 334 16.97 -2.00 -1.27
C VAL A 334 17.64 -3.34 -0.95
N PRO A 335 17.01 -4.48 -1.31
CA PRO A 335 17.61 -5.80 -1.18
C PRO A 335 18.87 -6.00 -2.04
N GLU A 336 19.75 -6.89 -1.57
CA GLU A 336 20.93 -7.32 -2.34
C GLU A 336 20.52 -7.98 -3.67
N GLY A 337 21.33 -7.76 -4.71
CA GLY A 337 21.09 -8.33 -6.04
C GLY A 337 20.01 -7.63 -6.87
N TRP A 338 19.45 -6.52 -6.37
CA TRP A 338 18.59 -5.62 -7.15
C TRP A 338 19.40 -4.83 -8.18
N ALA A 339 18.84 -4.68 -9.38
CA ALA A 339 19.39 -3.79 -10.39
C ALA A 339 18.89 -2.35 -10.19
N ALA A 340 19.52 -1.38 -10.85
CA ALA A 340 19.10 0.03 -10.81
C ALA A 340 17.64 0.21 -11.25
N ALA A 341 17.14 -0.60 -12.19
CA ALA A 341 15.73 -0.60 -12.59
C ALA A 341 14.77 -1.03 -11.46
N ASP A 342 15.16 -1.99 -10.61
CA ASP A 342 14.32 -2.43 -9.49
C ASP A 342 14.20 -1.31 -8.44
N ILE A 343 15.32 -0.62 -8.17
CA ILE A 343 15.37 0.56 -7.28
C ILE A 343 14.48 1.68 -7.85
N ALA A 344 14.63 1.98 -9.14
CA ALA A 344 13.84 3.00 -9.84
C ALA A 344 12.33 2.71 -9.75
N LYS A 345 11.93 1.45 -9.99
CA LYS A 345 10.54 1.01 -9.89
C LYS A 345 10.01 1.12 -8.46
N LYS A 346 10.82 0.78 -7.46
CA LYS A 346 10.45 0.92 -6.05
C LYS A 346 10.23 2.39 -5.68
N LEU A 347 11.14 3.28 -6.04
CA LEU A 347 11.01 4.72 -5.81
C LEU A 347 9.77 5.33 -6.48
N GLU A 348 9.47 4.89 -7.70
CA GLU A 348 8.28 5.31 -8.43
C GLU A 348 7.00 4.84 -7.74
N SER A 349 6.97 3.58 -7.28
CA SER A 349 5.81 3.03 -6.54
C SER A 349 5.56 3.73 -5.20
N GLU A 350 6.60 4.28 -4.58
CA GLU A 350 6.52 5.05 -3.34
C GLU A 350 6.22 6.55 -3.58
N LYS A 351 6.02 6.95 -4.84
CA LYS A 351 5.79 8.34 -5.27
C LYS A 351 6.90 9.30 -4.79
N VAL A 352 8.16 8.91 -4.93
CA VAL A 352 9.32 9.76 -4.58
C VAL A 352 9.87 10.44 -5.83
N VAL A 353 10.27 9.64 -6.81
CA VAL A 353 10.77 10.08 -8.12
C VAL A 353 10.28 9.08 -9.16
N THR A 354 10.07 9.52 -10.39
CA THR A 354 9.74 8.60 -11.48
C THR A 354 10.94 7.71 -11.81
N ALA A 355 10.67 6.52 -12.34
CA ALA A 355 11.74 5.60 -12.71
C ALA A 355 12.67 6.23 -13.77
N ARG A 356 12.10 7.03 -14.68
CA ARG A 356 12.84 7.77 -15.70
C ARG A 356 13.78 8.81 -15.09
N GLU A 357 13.31 9.62 -14.14
CA GLU A 357 14.14 10.62 -13.47
C GLU A 357 15.31 9.97 -12.73
N PHE A 358 15.04 8.88 -11.99
CA PHE A 358 16.08 8.14 -11.28
C PHE A 358 17.12 7.55 -12.23
N LEU A 359 16.70 6.82 -13.26
CA LEU A 359 17.61 6.19 -14.21
C LEU A 359 18.36 7.19 -15.09
N SER A 360 17.81 8.39 -15.32
CA SER A 360 18.54 9.45 -16.04
C SER A 360 19.75 9.94 -15.25
N ALA A 361 19.67 9.96 -13.91
CA ALA A 361 20.80 10.34 -13.05
C ALA A 361 21.72 9.13 -12.74
N ALA A 362 21.13 7.98 -12.43
CA ALA A 362 21.86 6.77 -12.04
C ALA A 362 22.50 6.03 -13.23
N GLY A 363 21.93 6.17 -14.42
CA GLY A 363 22.25 5.38 -15.59
C GLY A 363 21.27 4.24 -15.83
N TYR A 364 20.95 4.02 -17.10
CA TYR A 364 20.04 2.97 -17.55
C TYR A 364 20.74 1.59 -17.53
N PRO A 365 20.04 0.53 -17.09
CA PRO A 365 20.59 -0.83 -17.15
C PRO A 365 20.94 -1.27 -18.57
N ASN A 366 21.85 -2.23 -18.70
CA ASN A 366 22.23 -2.85 -19.98
C ASN A 366 22.57 -1.83 -21.09
N THR A 367 23.15 -0.69 -20.71
CA THR A 367 23.42 0.42 -21.63
C THR A 367 24.92 0.62 -21.83
N ASP A 368 25.34 0.77 -23.09
CA ASP A 368 26.66 1.27 -23.47
C ASP A 368 26.53 2.68 -24.02
N TYR A 369 26.83 3.67 -23.18
CA TYR A 369 26.68 5.09 -23.54
C TYR A 369 27.66 5.58 -24.61
N ARG A 370 28.63 4.76 -25.03
CA ARG A 370 29.46 5.06 -26.20
C ARG A 370 28.67 4.94 -27.50
N ILE A 371 27.67 4.05 -27.51
CA ILE A 371 26.88 3.67 -28.68
C ILE A 371 25.49 4.29 -28.62
N ASP A 372 24.82 4.22 -27.46
CA ASP A 372 23.47 4.77 -27.29
C ASP A 372 23.50 6.23 -26.82
N GLN A 373 23.73 7.13 -27.77
CA GLN A 373 23.79 8.58 -27.53
C GLN A 373 22.41 9.25 -27.37
N LYS A 374 21.31 8.49 -27.45
CA LYS A 374 19.95 9.04 -27.30
C LYS A 374 19.53 9.20 -25.84
N LEU A 375 20.20 8.49 -24.94
CA LEU A 375 19.95 8.54 -23.50
C LEU A 375 20.80 9.64 -22.85
N PRO A 376 20.31 10.28 -21.77
CA PRO A 376 21.10 11.23 -21.01
C PRO A 376 22.31 10.51 -20.40
N LEU A 377 23.48 11.14 -20.49
CA LEU A 377 24.70 10.60 -19.88
C LEU A 377 24.52 10.51 -18.36
N PRO A 378 24.90 9.39 -17.74
CA PRO A 378 24.82 9.25 -16.30
C PRO A 378 25.85 10.14 -15.63
N GLU A 379 25.62 10.44 -14.36
CA GLU A 379 26.62 11.12 -13.56
C GLU A 379 27.83 10.21 -13.29
N THR A 380 29.00 10.82 -13.11
CA THR A 380 30.24 10.07 -12.83
C THR A 380 30.60 10.11 -11.35
N ARG A 381 30.50 11.28 -10.71
CA ARG A 381 30.77 11.54 -9.28
C ARG A 381 32.15 11.09 -8.79
N ALA A 382 33.10 10.89 -9.71
CA ALA A 382 34.47 10.47 -9.41
C ALA A 382 35.32 11.59 -8.76
N ASP A 383 34.87 12.83 -8.86
CA ASP A 383 35.39 14.00 -8.15
C ASP A 383 35.02 14.00 -6.65
N THR A 384 33.84 13.47 -6.30
CA THR A 384 33.39 13.34 -4.90
C THR A 384 33.81 12.02 -4.27
N PHE A 385 33.68 10.91 -4.99
CA PHE A 385 33.90 9.56 -4.46
C PHE A 385 35.08 8.88 -5.15
N SER A 386 36.20 8.74 -4.43
CA SER A 386 37.43 8.19 -5.00
C SER A 386 37.32 6.75 -5.48
N PHE A 387 36.39 5.95 -4.92
CA PHE A 387 36.18 4.56 -5.36
C PHE A 387 35.56 4.43 -6.75
N LEU A 388 35.08 5.55 -7.33
CA LEU A 388 34.56 5.61 -8.69
C LEU A 388 35.62 6.01 -9.72
N ALA A 389 36.86 6.27 -9.31
CA ALA A 389 37.91 6.79 -10.19
C ALA A 389 38.25 5.88 -11.38
N ASP A 390 38.10 4.55 -11.22
CA ASP A 390 38.33 3.57 -12.28
C ASP A 390 37.03 3.09 -12.97
N LYS A 391 35.86 3.61 -12.56
CA LYS A 391 34.58 3.33 -13.22
C LYS A 391 34.56 4.05 -14.58
N PRO A 392 34.34 3.35 -15.70
CA PRO A 392 34.25 4.01 -17.00
C PRO A 392 33.09 5.02 -17.03
N TRP A 393 33.30 6.16 -17.69
CA TRP A 393 32.29 7.23 -17.80
C TRP A 393 31.02 6.78 -18.53
N TYR A 394 31.14 5.78 -19.40
CA TYR A 394 30.05 5.23 -20.20
C TYR A 394 29.27 4.11 -19.51
N ILE A 395 29.48 3.91 -18.20
CA ILE A 395 28.74 2.97 -17.35
C ILE A 395 28.04 3.75 -16.24
N GLY A 396 26.77 3.44 -15.99
CA GLY A 396 26.01 4.01 -14.87
C GLY A 396 26.51 3.55 -13.50
N PHE A 397 25.71 3.79 -12.47
CA PHE A 397 25.97 3.37 -11.09
C PHE A 397 25.47 1.96 -10.77
N GLU A 398 25.10 1.15 -11.77
CA GLU A 398 24.80 -0.28 -11.56
C GLU A 398 26.00 -0.96 -10.86
N GLY A 399 25.74 -1.65 -9.75
CA GLY A 399 26.78 -2.23 -8.90
C GLY A 399 27.28 -1.34 -7.76
N TYR A 400 26.99 -0.04 -7.82
CA TYR A 400 27.50 0.96 -6.86
C TYR A 400 26.43 1.51 -5.93
N LEU A 401 25.14 1.29 -6.22
CA LEU A 401 24.03 1.70 -5.37
C LEU A 401 23.86 0.67 -4.23
N PHE A 402 24.63 0.83 -3.15
CA PHE A 402 24.78 -0.20 -2.12
C PHE A 402 23.42 -0.66 -1.55
N PRO A 403 23.17 -1.98 -1.40
CA PRO A 403 21.91 -2.48 -0.82
C PRO A 403 21.83 -2.21 0.69
N ASP A 404 20.81 -1.47 1.13
CA ASP A 404 20.53 -1.20 2.55
C ASP A 404 19.11 -0.61 2.72
N THR A 405 18.76 -0.22 3.94
CA THR A 405 17.56 0.59 4.24
C THR A 405 17.91 2.06 4.46
N TYR A 406 17.43 2.92 3.57
CA TYR A 406 17.70 4.34 3.56
C TYR A 406 16.50 5.14 4.08
N ARG A 407 16.74 6.01 5.07
CA ARG A 407 15.83 7.11 5.37
C ARG A 407 15.97 8.18 4.30
N ILE A 408 14.89 8.48 3.58
CA ILE A 408 14.82 9.53 2.56
C ILE A 408 13.55 10.34 2.74
N PHE A 409 13.50 11.55 2.22
CA PHE A 409 12.27 12.34 2.21
C PHE A 409 11.46 12.07 0.95
N ARG A 410 10.13 12.18 1.04
CA ARG A 410 9.23 12.01 -0.12
C ARG A 410 9.52 13.02 -1.25
N ASN A 411 10.10 14.17 -0.93
CA ASN A 411 10.50 15.21 -1.87
C ASN A 411 11.98 15.11 -2.32
N SER A 412 12.69 14.04 -1.97
CA SER A 412 14.12 13.87 -2.32
C SER A 412 14.31 13.89 -3.83
N GLU A 413 15.40 14.49 -4.30
CA GLU A 413 15.80 14.41 -5.71
C GLU A 413 16.56 13.12 -6.01
N PRO A 414 16.57 12.65 -7.28
CA PRO A 414 17.34 11.48 -7.68
C PRO A 414 18.80 11.52 -7.21
N ARG A 415 19.43 12.69 -7.34
CA ARG A 415 20.83 12.91 -6.95
C ARG A 415 21.07 12.70 -5.47
N GLU A 416 20.19 13.21 -4.62
CA GLU A 416 20.31 13.07 -3.16
C GLU A 416 20.19 11.60 -2.74
N ILE A 417 19.29 10.86 -3.38
CA ILE A 417 19.12 9.42 -3.13
C ILE A 417 20.37 8.66 -3.57
N ILE A 418 20.86 8.91 -4.80
CA ILE A 418 22.06 8.28 -5.34
C ILE A 418 23.28 8.59 -4.46
N GLU A 419 23.48 9.85 -4.09
CA GLU A 419 24.58 10.29 -3.23
C GLU A 419 24.58 9.53 -1.91
N LYS A 420 23.41 9.40 -1.26
CA LYS A 420 23.26 8.65 -0.01
C LYS A 420 23.60 7.15 -0.15
N MET A 421 23.30 6.55 -1.30
CA MET A 421 23.67 5.16 -1.58
C MET A 421 25.18 5.01 -1.89
N LEU A 422 25.77 6.01 -2.56
CA LEU A 422 27.21 6.05 -2.85
C LEU A 422 28.04 6.34 -1.60
N GLU A 423 27.57 7.19 -0.68
CA GLU A 423 28.16 7.38 0.65
C GLU A 423 28.19 6.07 1.42
N ASN A 424 27.08 5.31 1.42
CA ASN A 424 27.05 4.00 2.07
C ASN A 424 28.04 3.04 1.39
N MET A 425 28.13 3.00 0.05
CA MET A 425 29.17 2.23 -0.63
C MET A 425 30.58 2.65 -0.20
N ASP A 426 30.83 3.95 -0.06
CA ASP A 426 32.11 4.50 0.38
C ASP A 426 32.50 3.97 1.77
N GLU A 427 31.55 4.00 2.72
CA GLU A 427 31.71 3.48 4.07
C GLU A 427 31.97 1.96 4.10
N LYS A 428 31.25 1.19 3.27
CA LYS A 428 31.35 -0.28 3.25
C LYS A 428 32.63 -0.75 2.55
N LEU A 429 33.07 -0.03 1.52
CA LEU A 429 34.34 -0.26 0.88
C LEU A 429 35.45 0.47 1.68
N THR A 430 35.70 -0.02 2.89
CA THR A 430 36.68 0.56 3.83
C THR A 430 38.07 0.74 3.20
N PRO A 431 38.91 1.66 3.69
CA PRO A 431 40.28 1.86 3.20
C PRO A 431 41.08 0.56 3.04
N ASP A 432 41.05 -0.34 4.03
CA ASP A 432 41.74 -1.64 3.98
C ASP A 432 41.32 -2.51 2.78
N LEU A 433 40.02 -2.51 2.45
CA LEU A 433 39.50 -3.23 1.28
C LEU A 433 39.98 -2.59 -0.02
N ARG A 434 40.06 -1.26 -0.09
CA ARG A 434 40.57 -0.57 -1.29
C ARG A 434 42.06 -0.84 -1.48
N GLU A 435 42.84 -0.77 -0.41
CA GLU A 435 44.27 -1.09 -0.44
C GLU A 435 44.53 -2.54 -0.85
N GLU A 436 43.71 -3.47 -0.37
CA GLU A 436 43.75 -4.88 -0.78
C GLU A 436 43.53 -5.03 -2.29
N ILE A 437 42.52 -4.36 -2.86
CA ILE A 437 42.22 -4.39 -4.29
C ILE A 437 43.40 -3.90 -5.11
N VAL A 438 44.00 -2.78 -4.70
CA VAL A 438 45.20 -2.21 -5.35
C VAL A 438 46.38 -3.17 -5.24
N ARG A 439 46.61 -3.80 -4.07
CA ARG A 439 47.69 -4.77 -3.87
C ARG A 439 47.56 -5.99 -4.78
N GLN A 440 46.34 -6.42 -5.07
CA GLN A 440 46.04 -7.48 -6.03
C GLN A 440 46.16 -7.04 -7.50
N LYS A 441 46.51 -5.78 -7.77
CA LYS A 441 46.56 -5.17 -9.11
C LYS A 441 45.21 -5.27 -9.84
N LYS A 442 44.12 -5.24 -9.08
CA LYS A 442 42.75 -5.22 -9.59
C LYS A 442 42.19 -3.82 -9.48
N SER A 443 41.15 -3.56 -10.25
CA SER A 443 40.40 -2.32 -10.22
C SER A 443 39.12 -2.51 -9.38
N ILE A 444 38.61 -1.47 -8.73
CA ILE A 444 37.34 -1.53 -7.99
C ILE A 444 36.21 -1.88 -8.96
N PHE A 445 36.20 -1.31 -10.16
CA PHE A 445 35.26 -1.67 -11.22
C PHE A 445 35.24 -3.18 -11.51
N SER A 446 36.42 -3.82 -11.64
CA SER A 446 36.50 -5.27 -11.86
C SER A 446 35.97 -6.10 -10.68
N ILE A 447 36.21 -5.63 -9.45
CA ILE A 447 35.75 -6.28 -8.21
C ILE A 447 34.24 -6.19 -8.08
N ILE A 448 33.66 -5.01 -8.28
CA ILE A 448 32.20 -4.80 -8.23
C ILE A 448 31.51 -5.60 -9.34
N THR A 449 32.11 -5.66 -10.54
CA THR A 449 31.57 -6.47 -11.64
C THR A 449 31.52 -7.96 -11.23
N ILE A 450 32.62 -8.53 -10.74
CA ILE A 450 32.65 -9.92 -10.26
C ILE A 450 31.67 -10.13 -9.09
N ALA A 451 31.61 -9.21 -8.13
CA ALA A 451 30.70 -9.28 -6.99
C ALA A 451 29.24 -9.33 -7.45
N SER A 452 28.85 -8.53 -8.45
CA SER A 452 27.49 -8.56 -9.01
C SER A 452 27.13 -9.90 -9.67
N LEU A 453 28.11 -10.58 -10.30
CA LEU A 453 27.91 -11.92 -10.86
C LEU A 453 27.73 -12.95 -9.75
N ILE A 454 28.59 -12.90 -8.72
CA ILE A 454 28.51 -13.81 -7.57
C ILE A 454 27.16 -13.67 -6.84
N GLU A 455 26.71 -12.44 -6.63
CA GLU A 455 25.44 -12.13 -5.96
C GLU A 455 24.25 -12.81 -6.63
N LYS A 456 24.22 -12.82 -7.97
CA LYS A 456 23.12 -13.43 -8.73
C LYS A 456 23.21 -14.95 -8.84
N GLU A 457 24.38 -15.52 -8.65
CA GLU A 457 24.63 -16.95 -8.90
C GLU A 457 24.62 -17.79 -7.62
N VAL A 458 25.06 -17.21 -6.49
CA VAL A 458 25.39 -17.98 -5.28
C VAL A 458 24.72 -17.40 -4.04
N ARG A 459 23.93 -18.24 -3.38
CA ARG A 459 23.21 -17.88 -2.13
C ARG A 459 24.04 -18.10 -0.87
N ILE A 460 24.90 -19.12 -0.85
CA ILE A 460 25.66 -19.52 0.34
C ILE A 460 27.00 -18.79 0.40
N ASP A 461 27.27 -18.09 1.50
CA ASP A 461 28.45 -17.23 1.65
C ASP A 461 29.78 -17.99 1.51
N GLU A 462 29.88 -19.21 2.03
CA GLU A 462 31.09 -20.04 1.90
C GLU A 462 31.40 -20.41 0.43
N ASP A 463 30.36 -20.60 -0.38
CA ASP A 463 30.48 -20.97 -1.79
C ASP A 463 30.87 -19.75 -2.66
N ARG A 464 30.47 -18.53 -2.26
CA ARG A 464 30.77 -17.29 -2.99
C ARG A 464 32.27 -17.11 -3.22
N ALA A 465 33.10 -17.40 -2.22
CA ALA A 465 34.55 -17.30 -2.34
C ALA A 465 35.13 -18.34 -3.31
N ILE A 466 34.56 -19.56 -3.39
CA ILE A 466 34.99 -20.60 -4.33
C ILE A 466 34.61 -20.21 -5.76
N VAL A 467 33.37 -19.75 -5.97
CA VAL A 467 32.89 -19.29 -7.28
C VAL A 467 33.69 -18.08 -7.77
N SER A 468 34.02 -17.13 -6.88
CA SER A 468 34.94 -16.03 -7.17
C SER A 468 36.29 -16.54 -7.68
N GLY A 469 36.86 -17.56 -7.01
CA GLY A 469 38.09 -18.21 -7.45
C GLY A 469 37.98 -18.89 -8.82
N ILE A 470 36.80 -19.42 -9.18
CA ILE A 470 36.52 -19.96 -10.51
C ILE A 470 36.48 -18.84 -11.56
N PHE A 471 35.77 -17.74 -11.29
CA PHE A 471 35.70 -16.61 -12.21
C PHE A 471 37.08 -16.01 -12.51
N TRP A 472 37.86 -15.68 -11.48
CA TRP A 472 39.22 -15.15 -11.67
C TRP A 472 40.11 -16.11 -12.47
N LYS A 473 40.05 -17.41 -12.17
CA LYS A 473 40.82 -18.43 -12.90
C LYS A 473 40.38 -18.55 -14.36
N ARG A 474 39.07 -18.45 -14.66
CA ARG A 474 38.56 -18.45 -16.04
C ARG A 474 39.07 -17.23 -16.79
N LEU A 475 39.03 -16.05 -16.19
CA LEU A 475 39.56 -14.81 -16.78
C LEU A 475 41.06 -14.93 -17.08
N GLU A 476 41.85 -15.42 -16.13
CA GLU A 476 43.30 -15.65 -16.32
C GLU A 476 43.61 -16.62 -17.47
N ARG A 477 42.72 -17.57 -17.73
CA ARG A 477 42.85 -18.57 -18.81
C ARG A 477 42.19 -18.15 -20.13
N GLY A 478 41.60 -16.95 -20.20
CA GLY A 478 40.84 -16.51 -21.36
C GLY A 478 39.61 -17.37 -21.66
N MET A 479 39.05 -18.05 -20.65
CA MET A 479 37.80 -18.81 -20.77
C MET A 479 36.60 -17.87 -20.62
N PRO A 480 35.50 -18.06 -21.37
CA PRO A 480 34.26 -17.33 -21.16
C PRO A 480 33.68 -17.65 -19.76
N LEU A 481 33.06 -16.65 -19.13
CA LEU A 481 32.50 -16.82 -17.78
C LEU A 481 31.22 -17.67 -17.80
N GLN A 482 30.40 -17.54 -18.86
CA GLN A 482 29.17 -18.33 -19.08
C GLN A 482 28.21 -18.27 -17.89
N VAL A 483 27.83 -17.06 -17.49
CA VAL A 483 26.98 -16.78 -16.33
C VAL A 483 25.57 -16.48 -16.81
N ASP A 484 24.59 -17.31 -16.44
CA ASP A 484 23.18 -17.18 -16.88
C ASP A 484 22.56 -15.87 -16.44
N ALA A 485 22.92 -15.38 -15.23
CA ALA A 485 22.44 -14.09 -14.75
C ALA A 485 22.75 -12.91 -15.70
N THR A 486 23.82 -13.01 -16.49
CA THR A 486 24.15 -11.97 -17.49
C THR A 486 23.17 -11.95 -18.66
N ILE A 487 22.63 -13.12 -19.04
CA ILE A 487 21.59 -13.22 -20.07
C ILE A 487 20.27 -12.69 -19.52
N ASN A 488 19.92 -13.02 -18.27
CA ASN A 488 18.71 -12.51 -17.63
C ASN A 488 18.73 -10.99 -17.48
N TYR A 489 19.90 -10.41 -17.21
CA TYR A 489 20.09 -8.96 -17.18
C TYR A 489 19.83 -8.31 -18.55
N ILE A 490 20.19 -8.98 -19.65
CA ILE A 490 19.95 -8.50 -21.02
C ILE A 490 18.47 -8.60 -21.40
N THR A 491 17.83 -9.72 -21.09
CA THR A 491 16.46 -10.02 -21.54
C THR A 491 15.38 -9.44 -20.63
N GLY A 492 15.72 -9.09 -19.38
CA GLY A 492 14.73 -8.82 -18.33
C GLY A 492 13.94 -10.07 -17.92
N GLY A 493 14.45 -11.26 -18.26
CA GLY A 493 13.82 -12.55 -17.99
C GLY A 493 13.68 -12.84 -16.49
N LYS A 494 12.59 -13.51 -16.12
CA LYS A 494 12.32 -13.96 -14.74
C LYS A 494 12.79 -15.38 -14.46
N ASP A 495 13.10 -16.15 -15.50
CA ASP A 495 13.63 -17.51 -15.35
C ASP A 495 15.08 -17.44 -14.88
N PRO A 496 15.48 -18.20 -13.84
CA PRO A 496 16.87 -18.27 -13.43
C PRO A 496 17.83 -18.80 -14.50
N SER A 497 17.32 -19.60 -15.45
CA SER A 497 18.12 -20.29 -16.47
C SER A 497 18.00 -19.65 -17.84
N ALA A 498 19.13 -19.54 -18.55
CA ALA A 498 19.18 -19.02 -19.91
C ALA A 498 18.91 -20.13 -20.93
N THR A 499 18.03 -19.87 -21.90
CA THR A 499 17.82 -20.81 -23.01
C THR A 499 19.02 -20.81 -23.98
N ARG A 500 19.21 -21.91 -24.71
CA ARG A 500 20.28 -22.02 -25.71
C ARG A 500 20.23 -20.92 -26.77
N GLU A 501 19.05 -20.45 -27.14
CA GLU A 501 18.92 -19.35 -28.11
C GLU A 501 19.28 -18.00 -27.49
N GLU A 502 18.92 -17.75 -26.23
CA GLU A 502 19.29 -16.50 -25.54
C GLU A 502 20.80 -16.39 -25.29
N THR A 503 21.51 -17.51 -25.10
CA THR A 503 22.99 -17.50 -24.99
C THR A 503 23.70 -16.96 -26.24
N LYS A 504 23.00 -16.84 -27.38
CA LYS A 504 23.51 -16.28 -28.63
C LYS A 504 23.19 -14.79 -28.83
N ILE A 505 22.52 -14.13 -27.88
CA ILE A 505 22.18 -12.71 -27.98
C ILE A 505 23.45 -11.87 -28.06
N ASN A 506 23.56 -11.03 -29.10
CA ASN A 506 24.69 -10.13 -29.24
C ASN A 506 24.55 -8.92 -28.30
N SER A 507 25.17 -8.99 -27.12
CA SER A 507 25.28 -7.90 -26.16
C SER A 507 26.64 -7.94 -25.47
N PRO A 508 27.26 -6.79 -25.14
CA PRO A 508 28.53 -6.74 -24.44
C PRO A 508 28.43 -7.22 -22.98
N TYR A 509 27.23 -7.50 -22.47
CA TYR A 509 27.03 -8.20 -21.20
C TYR A 509 27.04 -9.74 -21.35
N ASN A 510 26.93 -10.27 -22.58
CA ASN A 510 26.80 -11.71 -22.79
C ASN A 510 28.15 -12.43 -22.60
N THR A 511 28.30 -13.05 -21.44
CA THR A 511 29.52 -13.80 -21.05
C THR A 511 29.64 -15.21 -21.66
N TYR A 512 28.68 -15.63 -22.51
CA TYR A 512 28.80 -16.82 -23.34
C TYR A 512 29.53 -16.54 -24.65
N LEU A 513 29.31 -15.36 -25.24
CA LEU A 513 29.91 -14.96 -26.51
C LEU A 513 31.23 -14.22 -26.34
N TYR A 514 31.30 -13.34 -25.35
CA TYR A 514 32.46 -12.46 -25.14
C TYR A 514 33.32 -12.97 -23.99
N HIS A 515 34.63 -13.05 -24.24
CA HIS A 515 35.62 -13.40 -23.23
C HIS A 515 35.90 -12.19 -22.33
N GLY A 516 36.31 -12.45 -21.09
CA GLY A 516 36.58 -11.39 -20.11
C GLY A 516 35.36 -11.09 -19.24
N LEU A 517 35.39 -9.92 -18.61
CA LEU A 517 34.25 -9.40 -17.84
C LEU A 517 33.17 -8.88 -18.80
N PRO A 518 31.88 -8.92 -18.39
CA PRO A 518 30.85 -8.18 -19.10
C PRO A 518 31.15 -6.67 -19.08
N LEU A 519 30.41 -5.91 -19.88
CA LEU A 519 30.55 -4.45 -19.99
C LEU A 519 30.60 -3.71 -18.64
N GLY A 520 29.85 -4.20 -17.65
CA GLY A 520 29.84 -3.70 -16.28
C GLY A 520 29.06 -4.64 -15.35
N PRO A 521 28.79 -4.21 -14.10
CA PRO A 521 27.99 -4.95 -13.15
C PRO A 521 26.55 -5.19 -13.64
N ILE A 522 25.90 -6.25 -13.16
CA ILE A 522 24.52 -6.62 -13.55
C ILE A 522 23.49 -6.50 -12.42
N ALA A 523 23.94 -6.08 -11.23
CA ALA A 523 23.14 -5.88 -10.03
C ALA A 523 23.98 -5.17 -8.96
N ASN A 524 23.34 -4.68 -7.91
CA ASN A 524 24.00 -4.10 -6.74
C ASN A 524 24.31 -5.21 -5.71
N PRO A 525 25.59 -5.57 -5.50
CA PRO A 525 25.98 -6.67 -4.61
C PRO A 525 26.01 -6.26 -3.14
N GLY A 526 25.79 -7.24 -2.27
CA GLY A 526 26.02 -7.09 -0.83
C GLY A 526 27.50 -7.10 -0.45
N LEU A 527 27.81 -6.73 0.79
CA LEU A 527 29.19 -6.73 1.30
C LEU A 527 29.82 -8.12 1.28
N SER A 528 29.03 -9.19 1.47
CA SER A 528 29.55 -10.56 1.41
C SER A 528 30.06 -10.93 0.02
N ALA A 529 29.31 -10.63 -1.04
CA ALA A 529 29.73 -10.85 -2.42
C ALA A 529 30.94 -9.98 -2.80
N ILE A 530 31.00 -8.72 -2.35
CA ILE A 530 32.16 -7.85 -2.53
C ILE A 530 33.41 -8.45 -1.86
N ARG A 531 33.28 -8.90 -0.60
CA ARG A 531 34.39 -9.57 0.11
C ARG A 531 34.83 -10.85 -0.59
N ALA A 532 33.90 -11.66 -1.10
CA ALA A 532 34.24 -12.85 -1.88
C ALA A 532 34.97 -12.53 -3.19
N ALA A 533 34.63 -11.41 -3.85
CA ALA A 533 35.33 -10.94 -5.04
C ALA A 533 36.79 -10.52 -4.74
N ILE A 534 37.02 -9.88 -3.58
CA ILE A 534 38.34 -9.45 -3.10
C ILE A 534 39.16 -10.65 -2.59
N TYR A 535 38.54 -11.57 -1.86
CA TYR A 535 39.21 -12.70 -1.20
C TYR A 535 38.75 -14.06 -1.76
N PRO A 536 39.07 -14.39 -3.03
CA PRO A 536 38.68 -15.65 -3.62
C PRO A 536 39.38 -16.85 -2.95
N LYS A 537 38.65 -17.95 -2.79
CA LYS A 537 39.20 -19.21 -2.29
C LYS A 537 39.80 -20.02 -3.44
N LYS A 538 41.09 -20.30 -3.36
CA LYS A 538 41.77 -21.19 -4.32
C LYS A 538 41.15 -22.59 -4.25
N SER A 539 40.84 -23.16 -5.40
CA SER A 539 40.25 -24.49 -5.54
C SER A 539 40.69 -25.14 -6.85
N PRO A 540 40.54 -26.47 -7.04
CA PRO A 540 40.80 -27.13 -8.32
C PRO A 540 39.65 -26.96 -9.34
N TYR A 541 38.53 -26.35 -8.95
CA TYR A 541 37.32 -26.30 -9.76
C TYR A 541 37.41 -25.30 -10.91
N LEU A 542 36.73 -25.61 -12.01
CA LEU A 542 36.56 -24.72 -13.17
C LEU A 542 35.09 -24.49 -13.51
N PHE A 543 34.19 -25.27 -12.92
CA PHE A 543 32.76 -25.25 -13.18
C PHE A 543 32.01 -25.28 -11.85
N TYR A 544 30.83 -24.68 -11.84
CA TYR A 544 29.90 -24.73 -10.73
C TYR A 544 28.49 -24.84 -11.29
N LEU A 545 27.55 -25.29 -10.47
CA LEU A 545 26.14 -25.39 -10.80
C LEU A 545 25.33 -25.09 -9.53
N SER A 546 24.47 -24.09 -9.59
CA SER A 546 23.50 -23.82 -8.53
C SER A 546 22.26 -24.67 -8.74
N THR A 547 21.87 -25.43 -7.73
CA THR A 547 20.68 -26.27 -7.74
C THR A 547 19.43 -25.46 -7.35
N PRO A 548 18.20 -25.91 -7.65
CA PRO A 548 16.99 -25.17 -7.30
C PRO A 548 16.82 -24.91 -5.78
N ASP A 549 17.33 -25.80 -4.93
CA ASP A 549 17.38 -25.66 -3.47
C ASP A 549 18.47 -24.67 -3.00
N GLY A 550 19.31 -24.16 -3.90
CA GLY A 550 20.31 -23.13 -3.60
C GLY A 550 21.71 -23.67 -3.24
N THR A 551 21.93 -24.98 -3.36
CA THR A 551 23.23 -25.63 -3.11
C THR A 551 24.15 -25.45 -4.33
N THR A 552 25.44 -25.18 -4.10
CA THR A 552 26.42 -25.08 -5.19
C THR A 552 27.17 -26.40 -5.38
N ILE A 553 27.11 -26.96 -6.59
CA ILE A 553 27.86 -28.17 -6.98
C ILE A 553 29.09 -27.76 -7.79
N PHE A 554 30.27 -28.08 -7.30
CA PHE A 554 31.54 -27.74 -7.95
C PHE A 554 32.08 -28.91 -8.80
N SER A 555 32.70 -28.58 -9.94
CA SER A 555 33.29 -29.57 -10.84
C SER A 555 34.63 -29.10 -11.41
N ARG A 556 35.57 -30.03 -11.56
CA ARG A 556 36.91 -29.79 -12.10
C ARG A 556 36.92 -29.85 -13.62
N THR A 557 36.11 -30.74 -14.20
CA THR A 557 36.04 -30.97 -15.65
C THR A 557 34.64 -30.70 -16.19
N LEU A 558 34.55 -30.52 -17.52
CA LEU A 558 33.28 -30.36 -18.21
C LEU A 558 32.40 -31.61 -18.11
N ASP A 559 33.00 -32.81 -18.13
CA ASP A 559 32.26 -34.07 -18.00
C ASP A 559 31.62 -34.23 -16.62
N GLU A 560 32.35 -33.88 -15.55
CA GLU A 560 31.81 -33.82 -14.19
C GLU A 560 30.63 -32.83 -14.11
N HIS A 561 30.78 -31.64 -14.71
CA HIS A 561 29.74 -30.62 -14.72
C HIS A 561 28.48 -31.07 -15.48
N ASN A 562 28.66 -31.69 -16.66
CA ASN A 562 27.56 -32.21 -17.45
C ASN A 562 26.83 -33.37 -16.76
N ALA A 563 27.58 -34.21 -16.03
CA ALA A 563 26.98 -35.25 -15.18
C ALA A 563 26.17 -34.65 -14.03
N ALA A 564 26.68 -33.59 -13.38
CA ALA A 564 25.94 -32.86 -12.35
C ALA A 564 24.66 -32.23 -12.91
N LYS A 565 24.71 -31.55 -14.07
CA LYS A 565 23.52 -30.99 -14.73
C LYS A 565 22.42 -32.03 -14.94
N ARG A 566 22.75 -33.19 -15.52
CA ARG A 566 21.79 -34.30 -15.72
C ARG A 566 21.19 -34.86 -14.42
N LYS A 567 21.93 -34.75 -13.31
CA LYS A 567 21.50 -35.28 -12.00
C LYS A 567 20.58 -34.29 -11.27
N TYR A 568 20.86 -32.99 -11.36
CA TYR A 568 20.24 -31.98 -10.48
C TYR A 568 19.26 -31.00 -11.17
N LEU A 569 19.31 -30.84 -12.50
CA LEU A 569 18.46 -29.90 -13.25
C LEU A 569 17.48 -30.61 -14.21
N ARG A 570 16.77 -31.63 -13.74
CA ARG A 570 15.85 -32.43 -14.58
C ARG A 570 14.71 -31.62 -15.17
#